data_AF-M1DBV7-F1
#
_entry.id   AF-M1DBV7-F1
#
_cell.length_a   1.000
_cell.length_b   1.000
_cell.length_c   1.000
_cell.angle_alpha   90.00
_cell.angle_beta   90.00
_cell.angle_gamma   90.00
#
_symmetry.space_group_name_H-M   'P 1'
#
loop_
_entity.id
_entity.type
_entity.pdbx_description
1 polymer ?
#
loop_
_entity_poly.entity_id
_entity_poly.type
_entity_poly.pdbx_seq_one_letter_code
_entity_poly.pdbx_strand_id
1 'polypeptide(L)'
;MNFLVNAVKLYFNRNWTRKDLMSSAPIPQHARTSLQKVYLTLLCAMSAAACGSLLHLIGEAGGLFTVLSSEASLLWLYHTPPWRVRKRVVLLMYTAFCVGASVGPFTKYFFEIDQRFLQGAAIVFGSFLLAAMEERERRQIYITGLIHTCSLMHLSFGISQWTLKAYVLRSLFMGYLVVYSQEILYDACFGDIDFVNCTFTVFLHLPAIVVHAVRLCLGAEIQQRRRN
;
A
#
# COMPACT_ATOMS: atom_id res chain seq x y z
N MET A 1 16.36 -27.65 -0.90
CA MET A 1 15.56 -27.08 -2.01
C MET A 1 14.06 -27.33 -1.84
N ASN A 2 13.62 -28.57 -1.53
CA ASN A 2 12.19 -28.90 -1.36
C ASN A 2 11.47 -28.15 -0.22
N PHE A 3 12.18 -27.84 0.89
CA PHE A 3 11.62 -27.07 2.00
C PHE A 3 11.26 -25.63 1.59
N LEU A 4 12.17 -24.93 0.90
CA LEU A 4 11.93 -23.57 0.39
C LEU A 4 10.82 -23.54 -0.66
N VAL A 5 10.78 -24.51 -1.57
CA VAL A 5 9.71 -24.62 -2.59
C VAL A 5 8.36 -24.89 -1.93
N ASN A 6 8.29 -25.72 -0.89
CA ASN A 6 7.05 -25.96 -0.14
C ASN A 6 6.63 -24.76 0.70
N ALA A 7 7.58 -24.05 1.34
CA ALA A 7 7.28 -22.83 2.09
C ALA A 7 6.73 -21.72 1.18
N VAL A 8 7.30 -21.55 -0.01
CA VAL A 8 6.80 -20.61 -1.03
C VAL A 8 5.42 -21.05 -1.54
N LYS A 9 5.20 -22.35 -1.81
CA LYS A 9 3.88 -22.85 -2.19
C LYS A 9 2.83 -22.62 -1.11
N LEU A 10 3.17 -22.81 0.15
CA LEU A 10 2.30 -22.53 1.29
C LEU A 10 1.98 -21.03 1.42
N TYR A 11 2.96 -20.15 1.19
CA TYR A 11 2.76 -18.70 1.18
C TYR A 11 1.79 -18.24 0.08
N PHE A 12 1.83 -18.88 -1.10
CA PHE A 12 0.91 -18.60 -2.19
C PHE A 12 -0.40 -19.41 -2.14
N ASN A 13 -0.57 -20.31 -1.16
CA ASN A 13 -1.79 -21.07 -1.01
C ASN A 13 -2.88 -20.18 -0.40
N ARG A 14 -3.75 -19.65 -1.26
CA ARG A 14 -4.88 -18.81 -0.85
C ARG A 14 -6.14 -19.64 -0.76
N ASN A 15 -7.01 -19.30 0.18
CA ASN A 15 -8.32 -19.95 0.35
C ASN A 15 -9.36 -19.51 -0.70
N TRP A 16 -8.95 -18.71 -1.69
CA TRP A 16 -9.78 -18.19 -2.77
C TRP A 16 -9.10 -18.34 -4.14
N THR A 17 -9.90 -18.42 -5.19
CA THR A 17 -9.47 -18.65 -6.57
C THR A 17 -9.63 -17.41 -7.45
N ARG A 18 -9.01 -17.41 -8.64
CA ARG A 18 -9.20 -16.34 -9.63
C ARG A 18 -10.67 -16.10 -9.99
N LYS A 19 -11.53 -17.13 -9.93
CA LYS A 19 -12.97 -16.99 -10.19
C LYS A 19 -13.64 -16.13 -9.12
N ASP A 20 -13.21 -16.28 -7.87
CA ASP A 20 -13.72 -15.51 -6.73
C ASP A 20 -13.30 -14.04 -6.79
N LEU A 21 -12.11 -13.77 -7.35
CA LEU A 21 -11.59 -12.43 -7.63
C LEU A 21 -12.40 -11.73 -8.73
N MET A 22 -12.71 -12.47 -9.80
CA MET A 22 -13.43 -11.96 -10.97
C MET A 22 -14.96 -12.12 -10.85
N SER A 23 -15.46 -12.43 -9.66
CA SER A 23 -16.88 -12.66 -9.43
C SER A 23 -17.68 -11.35 -9.57
N SER A 24 -18.79 -11.44 -10.32
CA SER A 24 -19.82 -10.39 -10.39
C SER A 24 -20.86 -10.51 -9.29
N ALA A 25 -20.67 -11.43 -8.32
CA ALA A 25 -21.60 -11.54 -7.21
C ALA A 25 -21.53 -10.27 -6.34
N PRO A 26 -22.68 -9.76 -5.87
CA PRO A 26 -22.70 -8.61 -4.99
C PRO A 26 -22.00 -8.93 -3.66
N ILE A 27 -21.20 -7.99 -3.19
CA ILE A 27 -20.46 -8.13 -1.92
C ILE A 27 -21.43 -7.90 -0.75
N PRO A 28 -21.36 -8.72 0.31
CA PRO A 28 -22.08 -8.43 1.55
C PRO A 28 -21.75 -7.05 2.10
N GLN A 29 -22.76 -6.31 2.56
CA GLN A 29 -22.59 -4.91 2.96
C GLN A 29 -21.54 -4.73 4.07
N HIS A 30 -21.48 -5.64 5.05
CA HIS A 30 -20.49 -5.59 6.13
C HIS A 30 -19.05 -5.71 5.60
N ALA A 31 -18.79 -6.67 4.71
CA ALA A 31 -17.46 -6.88 4.12
C ALA A 31 -17.01 -5.68 3.29
N ARG A 32 -17.94 -5.08 2.53
CA ARG A 32 -17.68 -3.85 1.76
C ARG A 32 -17.34 -2.67 2.67
N THR A 33 -18.09 -2.46 3.75
CA THR A 33 -17.81 -1.39 4.72
C THR A 33 -16.45 -1.58 5.39
N SER A 34 -16.07 -2.82 5.71
CA SER A 34 -14.74 -3.09 6.27
C SER A 34 -13.62 -2.79 5.26
N LEU A 35 -13.79 -3.15 3.98
CA LEU A 35 -12.84 -2.78 2.92
C LEU A 35 -12.73 -1.25 2.75
N GLN A 36 -13.85 -0.54 2.76
CA GLN A 36 -13.87 0.93 2.68
C GLN A 36 -13.11 1.57 3.86
N LYS A 37 -13.29 1.05 5.08
CA LYS A 37 -12.52 1.51 6.26
C LYS A 37 -11.02 1.28 6.08
N VAL A 38 -10.61 0.13 5.53
CA VAL A 38 -9.19 -0.14 5.24
C VAL A 38 -8.63 0.87 4.24
N TYR A 39 -9.32 1.10 3.11
CA TYR A 39 -8.86 2.07 2.10
C TYR A 39 -8.82 3.50 2.62
N LEU A 40 -9.83 3.93 3.38
CA LEU A 40 -9.85 5.26 4.00
C LEU A 40 -8.68 5.43 4.99
N THR A 41 -8.46 4.42 5.83
CA THR A 41 -7.36 4.48 6.82
C THR A 41 -6.00 4.44 6.12
N LEU A 42 -5.85 3.69 5.03
CA LEU A 42 -4.65 3.69 4.18
C LEU A 42 -4.41 5.05 3.52
N LEU A 43 -5.46 5.66 2.97
CA LEU A 43 -5.39 7.01 2.40
C LEU A 43 -4.89 8.01 3.45
N CYS A 44 -5.48 8.01 4.65
CA CYS A 44 -5.03 8.86 5.75
C CYS A 44 -3.58 8.58 6.18
N ALA A 45 -3.19 7.30 6.28
CA ALA A 45 -1.83 6.92 6.65
C ALA A 45 -0.81 7.39 5.61
N MET A 46 -1.11 7.27 4.31
CA MET A 46 -0.23 7.77 3.24
C MET A 46 -0.14 9.29 3.23
N SER A 47 -1.25 9.99 3.47
CA SER A 47 -1.22 11.44 3.64
C SER A 47 -0.36 11.85 4.84
N ALA A 48 -0.50 11.15 5.98
CA ALA A 48 0.33 11.40 7.16
C ALA A 48 1.83 11.14 6.88
N ALA A 49 2.15 10.05 6.18
CA ALA A 49 3.52 9.75 5.75
C ALA A 49 4.07 10.82 4.77
N ALA A 50 3.25 11.29 3.84
CA ALA A 50 3.62 12.38 2.93
C ALA A 50 3.89 13.69 3.68
N CYS A 51 3.06 14.01 4.69
CA CYS A 51 3.27 15.16 5.57
C CYS A 51 4.56 15.02 6.39
N GLY A 52 4.84 13.85 6.95
CA GLY A 52 6.08 13.57 7.68
C GLY A 52 7.32 13.75 6.80
N SER A 53 7.27 13.19 5.57
CA SER A 53 8.33 13.35 4.57
C SER A 53 8.57 14.82 4.20
N LEU A 54 7.50 15.60 4.01
CA LEU A 54 7.60 17.03 3.74
C LEU A 54 8.23 17.81 4.91
N LEU A 55 7.82 17.52 6.14
CA LEU A 55 8.36 18.21 7.31
C LEU A 55 9.83 17.93 7.54
N HIS A 56 10.30 16.72 7.21
CA HIS A 56 11.73 16.44 7.21
C HIS A 56 12.48 17.37 6.25
N LEU A 57 11.97 17.57 5.04
CA LEU A 57 12.63 18.43 4.03
C LEU A 57 12.74 19.89 4.48
N ILE A 58 11.83 20.36 5.33
CA ILE A 58 11.77 21.76 5.77
C ILE A 58 12.57 21.99 7.05
N GLY A 59 12.69 20.98 7.92
CA GLY A 59 13.19 21.19 9.29
C GLY A 59 14.26 20.22 9.79
N GLU A 60 14.86 19.39 8.93
CA GLU A 60 15.82 18.32 9.31
C GLU A 60 15.32 17.41 10.46
N ALA A 61 14.01 17.34 10.67
CA ALA A 61 13.40 16.73 11.84
C ALA A 61 13.43 15.18 11.83
N GLY A 62 13.97 14.57 10.79
CA GLY A 62 14.05 13.11 10.66
C GLY A 62 15.46 12.60 10.84
N GLY A 63 15.55 11.38 11.36
CA GLY A 63 16.81 10.76 11.74
C GLY A 63 16.54 9.66 12.76
N LEU A 64 17.53 9.38 13.61
CA LEU A 64 17.42 8.32 14.61
C LEU A 64 16.21 8.49 15.53
N PHE A 65 15.87 9.73 15.91
CA PHE A 65 14.75 10.02 16.80
C PHE A 65 13.40 9.63 16.20
N THR A 66 13.15 9.93 14.93
CA THR A 66 11.89 9.58 14.26
C THR A 66 11.78 8.08 14.01
N VAL A 67 12.92 7.39 13.79
CA VAL A 67 12.97 5.93 13.70
C VAL A 67 12.60 5.30 15.04
N LEU A 68 13.29 5.69 16.12
CA LEU A 68 13.01 5.18 17.47
C LEU A 68 11.56 5.48 17.91
N SER A 69 11.05 6.67 17.56
CA SER A 69 9.67 7.03 17.83
C SER A 69 8.68 6.16 17.06
N SER A 70 8.96 5.84 15.79
CA SER A 70 8.13 4.91 15.02
C SER A 70 8.16 3.49 15.60
N GLU A 71 9.31 2.97 16.01
CA GLU A 71 9.42 1.64 16.63
C GLU A 71 8.67 1.58 17.96
N ALA A 72 8.79 2.62 18.79
CA ALA A 72 8.05 2.71 20.05
C ALA A 72 6.53 2.76 19.82
N SER A 73 6.06 3.53 18.83
CA SER A 73 4.62 3.60 18.52
C SER A 73 4.10 2.33 17.88
N LEU A 74 4.92 1.60 17.12
CA LEU A 74 4.62 0.27 16.59
C LEU A 74 4.42 -0.76 17.70
N LEU A 75 5.37 -0.84 18.63
CA LEU A 75 5.27 -1.72 19.79
C LEU A 75 4.04 -1.40 20.62
N TRP A 76 3.76 -0.10 20.82
CA TRP A 76 2.56 0.34 21.52
C TRP A 76 1.28 -0.06 20.78
N LEU A 77 1.25 0.09 19.45
CA LEU A 77 0.12 -0.31 18.61
C LEU A 77 -0.13 -1.83 18.72
N TYR A 78 0.93 -2.63 18.70
CA TYR A 78 0.86 -4.09 18.84
C TYR A 78 0.27 -4.51 20.20
N HIS A 79 0.67 -3.83 21.28
CA HIS A 79 0.13 -4.10 22.62
C HIS A 79 -1.27 -3.50 22.85
N THR A 80 -1.78 -2.66 21.94
CA THR A 80 -3.09 -2.04 22.12
C THR A 80 -4.18 -3.00 21.66
N PRO A 81 -5.15 -3.33 22.54
CA PRO A 81 -6.18 -4.32 22.21
C PRO A 81 -7.16 -3.82 21.13
N PRO A 82 -7.79 -4.74 20.37
CA PRO A 82 -8.55 -4.40 19.16
C PRO A 82 -9.76 -3.48 19.42
N TRP A 83 -10.41 -3.57 20.57
CA TRP A 83 -11.55 -2.71 20.93
C TRP A 83 -11.18 -1.24 21.13
N ARG A 84 -9.90 -0.90 21.34
CA ARG A 84 -9.43 0.49 21.45
C ARG A 84 -9.13 1.11 20.09
N VAL A 85 -10.08 0.99 19.15
CA VAL A 85 -9.94 1.39 17.74
C VAL A 85 -9.36 2.79 17.57
N ARG A 86 -9.91 3.80 18.27
CA ARG A 86 -9.46 5.19 18.17
C ARG A 86 -7.97 5.35 18.51
N LYS A 87 -7.51 4.70 19.59
CA LYS A 87 -6.09 4.77 19.99
C LYS A 87 -5.20 4.12 18.94
N ARG A 88 -5.62 2.98 18.39
CA ARG A 88 -4.88 2.24 17.37
C ARG A 88 -4.76 3.04 16.07
N VAL A 89 -5.83 3.69 15.63
CA VAL A 89 -5.79 4.58 14.45
C VAL A 89 -4.84 5.75 14.67
N VAL A 90 -4.89 6.41 15.85
CA VAL A 90 -3.97 7.53 16.15
C VAL A 90 -2.52 7.08 16.15
N LEU A 91 -2.22 5.95 16.79
CA LEU A 91 -0.87 5.38 16.79
C LEU A 91 -0.40 5.01 15.39
N LEU A 92 -1.27 4.43 14.57
CA LEU A 92 -0.98 4.12 13.16
C LEU A 92 -0.67 5.40 12.36
N MET A 93 -1.45 6.47 12.52
CA MET A 93 -1.18 7.74 11.83
C MET A 93 0.16 8.34 12.28
N TYR A 94 0.45 8.30 13.58
CA TYR A 94 1.71 8.78 14.13
C TYR A 94 2.90 7.95 13.62
N THR A 95 2.79 6.62 13.63
CA THR A 95 3.79 5.72 13.03
C THR A 95 3.99 6.07 11.56
N ALA A 96 2.92 6.19 10.77
CA ALA A 96 3.02 6.48 9.35
C ALA A 96 3.71 7.82 9.09
N PHE A 97 3.41 8.84 9.90
CA PHE A 97 4.08 10.13 9.89
C PHE A 97 5.59 10.01 10.19
N CYS A 98 5.97 9.35 11.29
CA CYS A 98 7.37 9.18 11.68
C CYS A 98 8.16 8.33 10.67
N VAL A 99 7.54 7.29 10.11
CA VAL A 99 8.12 6.48 9.02
C VAL A 99 8.31 7.34 7.77
N GLY A 100 7.31 8.15 7.40
CA GLY A 100 7.43 9.08 6.27
C GLY A 100 8.55 10.09 6.43
N ALA A 101 8.68 10.68 7.63
CA ALA A 101 9.76 11.61 7.98
C ALA A 101 11.15 10.95 7.96
N SER A 102 11.24 9.68 8.34
CA SER A 102 12.50 8.95 8.37
C SER A 102 12.90 8.43 7.00
N VAL A 103 11.97 7.82 6.25
CA VAL A 103 12.24 7.08 5.01
C VAL A 103 12.22 7.99 3.77
N GLY A 104 11.45 9.08 3.79
CA GLY A 104 11.33 10.01 2.67
C GLY A 104 12.67 10.44 2.04
N PRO A 105 13.66 10.86 2.85
CA PRO A 105 15.00 11.21 2.37
C PRO A 105 15.74 10.01 1.78
N PHE A 106 15.73 8.85 2.45
CA PHE A 106 16.39 7.64 1.96
C PHE A 106 15.85 7.21 0.60
N THR A 107 14.53 7.28 0.38
CA THR A 107 13.93 6.93 -0.92
C THR A 107 14.37 7.87 -2.03
N LYS A 108 14.54 9.16 -1.74
CA LYS A 108 15.01 10.15 -2.72
C LYS A 108 16.49 9.93 -3.06
N TYR A 109 17.34 9.71 -2.05
CA TYR A 109 18.80 9.60 -2.25
C TYR A 109 19.25 8.24 -2.79
N PHE A 110 18.70 7.13 -2.30
CA PHE A 110 19.16 5.78 -2.68
C PHE A 110 18.44 5.22 -3.89
N PHE A 111 17.17 5.62 -4.10
CA PHE A 111 16.32 5.01 -5.12
C PHE A 111 15.87 5.99 -6.20
N GLU A 112 16.24 7.28 -6.10
CA GLU A 112 15.74 8.37 -6.97
C GLU A 112 14.20 8.41 -7.01
N ILE A 113 13.54 7.90 -5.97
CA ILE A 113 12.09 7.88 -5.85
C ILE A 113 11.68 9.20 -5.21
N ASP A 114 11.11 10.09 -6.02
CA ASP A 114 10.65 11.40 -5.57
C ASP A 114 9.47 11.29 -4.58
N GLN A 115 9.27 12.32 -3.76
CA GLN A 115 8.15 12.45 -2.80
C GLN A 115 6.77 12.26 -3.47
N ARG A 116 6.71 12.51 -4.77
CA ARG A 116 5.59 12.20 -5.68
C ARG A 116 5.10 10.74 -5.58
N PHE A 117 5.95 9.81 -5.14
CA PHE A 117 5.54 8.43 -4.89
C PHE A 117 4.49 8.32 -3.78
N LEU A 118 4.68 9.00 -2.64
CA LEU A 118 3.74 8.97 -1.52
C LEU A 118 2.39 9.58 -1.91
N GLN A 119 2.42 10.67 -2.67
CA GLN A 119 1.23 11.27 -3.28
C GLN A 119 0.55 10.31 -4.26
N GLY A 120 1.34 9.61 -5.08
CA GLY A 120 0.88 8.57 -5.99
C GLY A 120 0.17 7.42 -5.29
N ALA A 121 0.71 6.94 -4.18
CA ALA A 121 0.10 5.90 -3.36
C ALA A 121 -1.22 6.39 -2.74
N ALA A 122 -1.27 7.64 -2.26
CA ALA A 122 -2.52 8.24 -1.79
C ALA A 122 -3.59 8.30 -2.91
N ILE A 123 -3.20 8.67 -4.14
CA ILE A 123 -4.10 8.63 -5.30
C ILE A 123 -4.61 7.20 -5.53
N VAL A 124 -3.75 6.18 -5.46
CA VAL A 124 -4.17 4.77 -5.61
C VAL A 124 -5.24 4.41 -4.58
N PHE A 125 -5.00 4.68 -3.29
CA PHE A 125 -5.98 4.36 -2.26
C PHE A 125 -7.27 5.17 -2.37
N GLY A 126 -7.18 6.45 -2.75
CA GLY A 126 -8.33 7.30 -3.00
C GLY A 126 -9.20 6.78 -4.14
N SER A 127 -8.58 6.39 -5.27
CA SER A 127 -9.29 5.79 -6.41
C SER A 127 -10.00 4.49 -6.06
N PHE A 128 -9.33 3.59 -5.34
CA PHE A 128 -9.91 2.33 -4.90
C PHE A 128 -10.99 2.53 -3.82
N LEU A 129 -10.86 3.55 -2.97
CA LEU A 129 -11.91 3.96 -2.03
C LEU A 129 -13.17 4.43 -2.77
N LEU A 130 -13.01 5.32 -3.75
CA LEU A 130 -14.11 5.80 -4.58
C LEU A 130 -14.78 4.65 -5.33
N ALA A 131 -14.00 3.78 -5.97
CA ALA A 131 -14.52 2.58 -6.62
C ALA A 131 -15.28 1.67 -5.64
N ALA A 132 -14.79 1.50 -4.41
CA ALA A 132 -15.49 0.72 -3.38
C ALA A 132 -16.75 1.40 -2.85
N MET A 133 -16.91 2.73 -2.99
CA MET A 133 -18.13 3.46 -2.63
C MET A 133 -19.18 3.44 -3.74
N GLU A 134 -18.76 3.41 -4.99
CA GLU A 134 -19.64 3.34 -6.16
C GLU A 134 -20.10 1.91 -6.43
N GLU A 135 -19.16 0.97 -6.49
CA GLU A 135 -19.40 -0.38 -6.98
C GLU A 135 -19.76 -1.38 -5.88
N ARG A 136 -20.65 -2.32 -6.21
CA ARG A 136 -21.11 -3.40 -5.31
C ARG A 136 -20.51 -4.77 -5.61
N GLU A 137 -19.91 -4.93 -6.79
CA GLU A 137 -19.31 -6.19 -7.24
C GLU A 137 -17.79 -6.14 -7.09
N ARG A 138 -17.17 -7.26 -6.70
CA ARG A 138 -15.70 -7.36 -6.50
C ARG A 138 -14.95 -6.97 -7.76
N ARG A 139 -15.35 -7.56 -8.88
CA ARG A 139 -14.76 -7.31 -10.19
C ARG A 139 -14.81 -5.82 -10.56
N GLN A 140 -15.95 -5.17 -10.35
CA GLN A 140 -16.12 -3.75 -10.72
C GLN A 140 -15.28 -2.84 -9.83
N ILE A 141 -15.20 -3.10 -8.51
CA ILE A 141 -14.31 -2.34 -7.62
C ILE A 141 -12.86 -2.35 -8.14
N TYR A 142 -12.36 -3.51 -8.58
CA TYR A 142 -10.99 -3.62 -9.08
C TYR A 142 -10.80 -2.95 -10.45
N ILE A 143 -11.72 -3.17 -11.39
CA ILE A 143 -11.63 -2.57 -12.73
C ILE A 143 -11.75 -1.04 -12.64
N THR A 144 -12.79 -0.55 -11.95
CA THR A 144 -13.04 0.89 -11.76
C THR A 144 -11.90 1.54 -10.98
N GLY A 145 -11.39 0.87 -9.94
CA GLY A 145 -10.20 1.34 -9.20
C GLY A 145 -8.98 1.51 -10.09
N LEU A 146 -8.66 0.50 -10.92
CA LEU A 146 -7.55 0.58 -11.88
C LEU A 146 -7.76 1.71 -12.90
N ILE A 147 -8.96 1.84 -13.47
CA ILE A 147 -9.29 2.92 -14.42
C ILE A 147 -9.11 4.29 -13.77
N HIS A 148 -9.68 4.51 -12.58
CA HIS A 148 -9.54 5.78 -11.84
C HIS A 148 -8.08 6.11 -11.55
N THR A 149 -7.27 5.13 -11.14
CA THR A 149 -5.83 5.36 -10.92
C THR A 149 -5.07 5.74 -12.18
N CYS A 150 -5.34 5.08 -13.31
CA CYS A 150 -4.72 5.40 -14.58
C CYS A 150 -5.13 6.80 -15.06
N SER A 151 -6.41 7.14 -15.01
CA SER A 151 -6.93 8.45 -15.40
C SER A 151 -6.35 9.58 -14.56
N LEU A 152 -6.35 9.45 -13.22
CA LEU A 152 -5.77 10.46 -12.32
C LEU A 152 -4.26 10.54 -12.46
N MET A 153 -3.58 9.45 -12.85
CA MET A 153 -2.15 9.45 -13.12
C MET A 153 -1.80 10.30 -14.34
N HIS A 154 -2.56 10.17 -15.43
CA HIS A 154 -2.38 11.01 -16.62
C HIS A 154 -2.57 12.49 -16.30
N LEU A 155 -3.56 12.82 -15.47
CA LEU A 155 -3.88 14.21 -15.11
C LEU A 155 -2.86 14.83 -14.14
N SER A 156 -2.40 14.07 -13.14
CA SER A 156 -1.59 14.62 -12.04
C SER A 156 -0.11 14.81 -12.38
N PHE A 157 0.42 14.10 -13.39
CA PHE A 157 1.88 14.02 -13.60
C PHE A 157 2.39 14.49 -14.96
N GLY A 158 1.52 14.79 -15.94
CA GLY A 158 1.94 15.16 -17.29
C GLY A 158 2.73 14.04 -18.01
N ILE A 159 2.90 14.15 -19.33
CA ILE A 159 3.60 13.13 -20.15
C ILE A 159 5.14 13.19 -19.95
N SER A 160 5.62 14.17 -19.19
CA SER A 160 7.05 14.42 -18.96
C SER A 160 7.72 13.21 -18.30
N GLN A 161 8.89 12.86 -18.84
CA GLN A 161 9.75 11.72 -18.49
C GLN A 161 9.96 11.60 -16.98
N TRP A 162 9.08 10.85 -16.32
CA TRP A 162 9.38 10.16 -15.07
C TRP A 162 9.43 8.67 -15.36
N THR A 163 10.57 8.12 -14.93
CA THR A 163 11.16 6.82 -15.23
C THR A 163 10.16 5.66 -15.24
N LEU A 164 10.33 4.74 -16.18
CA LEU A 164 9.73 3.39 -16.21
C LEU A 164 9.60 2.76 -14.80
N LYS A 165 10.57 3.05 -13.91
CA LYS A 165 10.61 2.71 -12.48
C LYS A 165 9.33 3.09 -11.72
N ALA A 166 8.84 4.33 -11.85
CA ALA A 166 7.65 4.80 -11.15
C ALA A 166 6.37 4.08 -11.62
N TYR A 167 6.25 3.82 -12.93
CA TYR A 167 5.15 3.05 -13.50
C TYR A 167 5.18 1.59 -13.03
N VAL A 168 6.34 0.93 -13.10
CA VAL A 168 6.51 -0.47 -12.64
C VAL A 168 6.17 -0.59 -11.15
N LEU A 169 6.73 0.29 -10.32
CA LEU A 169 6.47 0.29 -8.88
C LEU A 169 4.98 0.47 -8.56
N ARG A 170 4.33 1.43 -9.21
CA ARG A 170 2.91 1.69 -8.99
C ARG A 170 2.03 0.53 -9.48
N SER A 171 2.35 -0.07 -10.63
CA SER A 171 1.65 -1.25 -11.15
C SER A 171 1.78 -2.46 -10.22
N LEU A 172 2.98 -2.72 -9.68
CA LEU A 172 3.19 -3.76 -8.67
C LEU A 172 2.35 -3.49 -7.42
N PHE A 173 2.27 -2.22 -7.01
CA PHE A 173 1.49 -1.83 -5.85
C PHE A 173 -0.03 -2.00 -6.07
N MET A 174 -0.55 -1.62 -7.25
CA MET A 174 -1.95 -1.88 -7.61
C MET A 174 -2.26 -3.38 -7.64
N GLY A 175 -1.37 -4.20 -8.22
CA GLY A 175 -1.54 -5.65 -8.26
C GLY A 175 -1.58 -6.26 -6.86
N TYR A 176 -0.66 -5.83 -5.97
CA TYR A 176 -0.69 -6.21 -4.57
C TYR A 176 -2.00 -5.79 -3.89
N LEU A 177 -2.46 -4.56 -4.10
CA LEU A 177 -3.69 -4.05 -3.51
C LEU A 177 -4.91 -4.86 -3.95
N VAL A 178 -5.04 -5.20 -5.24
CA VAL A 178 -6.14 -6.04 -5.73
C VAL A 178 -6.16 -7.41 -5.06
N VAL A 179 -5.00 -8.06 -4.95
CA VAL A 179 -4.88 -9.37 -4.29
C VAL A 179 -5.21 -9.27 -2.79
N TYR A 180 -4.71 -8.23 -2.13
CA TYR A 180 -4.94 -8.04 -0.70
C TYR A 180 -6.39 -7.65 -0.37
N SER A 181 -7.02 -6.82 -1.20
CA SER A 181 -8.44 -6.47 -1.06
C SER A 181 -9.35 -7.68 -1.23
N GLN A 182 -8.96 -8.63 -2.10
CA GLN A 182 -9.67 -9.89 -2.22
C GLN A 182 -9.55 -10.75 -0.95
N GLU A 183 -8.38 -10.77 -0.33
CA GLU A 183 -8.16 -11.45 0.95
C GLU A 183 -9.00 -10.82 2.06
N ILE A 184 -8.99 -9.49 2.20
CA ILE A 184 -9.86 -8.75 3.12
C ILE A 184 -11.33 -9.09 2.89
N LEU A 185 -11.79 -9.06 1.64
CA LEU A 185 -13.19 -9.35 1.32
C LEU A 185 -13.56 -10.79 1.60
N TYR A 186 -12.63 -11.73 1.38
CA TYR A 186 -12.83 -13.13 1.69
C TYR A 186 -12.96 -13.31 3.20
N ASP A 187 -11.99 -12.83 3.98
CA ASP A 187 -11.98 -12.95 5.44
C ASP A 187 -13.18 -12.26 6.08
N ALA A 188 -13.55 -11.08 5.57
CA ALA A 188 -14.70 -10.33 6.06
C ALA A 188 -16.04 -11.03 5.79
N CYS A 189 -16.12 -11.99 4.87
CA CYS A 189 -17.32 -12.81 4.69
C CYS A 189 -17.51 -13.85 5.81
N PHE A 190 -16.44 -14.21 6.54
CA PHE A 190 -16.47 -15.24 7.59
C PHE A 190 -16.38 -14.69 9.01
N GLY A 191 -16.08 -13.39 9.18
CA GLY A 191 -16.01 -12.76 10.49
C GLY A 191 -15.74 -11.27 10.43
N ASP A 192 -15.75 -10.62 11.60
CA ASP A 192 -15.33 -9.23 11.71
C ASP A 192 -13.81 -9.14 11.52
N ILE A 193 -13.37 -8.18 10.72
CA ILE A 193 -11.97 -7.99 10.40
C ILE A 193 -11.44 -6.74 11.09
N ASP A 194 -10.24 -6.88 11.65
CA ASP A 194 -9.54 -5.76 12.25
C ASP A 194 -8.93 -4.87 11.16
N PHE A 195 -9.72 -3.91 10.69
CA PHE A 195 -9.30 -3.02 9.60
C PHE A 195 -8.01 -2.25 9.92
N VAL A 196 -7.73 -1.95 11.19
CA VAL A 196 -6.50 -1.25 11.58
C VAL A 196 -5.30 -2.16 11.38
N ASN A 197 -5.43 -3.44 11.73
CA ASN A 197 -4.39 -4.43 11.49
C ASN A 197 -4.19 -4.71 9.99
N CYS A 198 -5.28 -4.74 9.21
CA CYS A 198 -5.19 -4.87 7.76
C CYS A 198 -4.46 -3.68 7.12
N THR A 199 -4.85 -2.45 7.47
CA THR A 199 -4.17 -1.22 7.02
C THR A 199 -2.70 -1.24 7.42
N PHE A 200 -2.41 -1.59 8.67
CA PHE A 200 -1.05 -1.67 9.18
C PHE A 200 -0.18 -2.66 8.38
N THR A 201 -0.73 -3.83 8.08
CA THR A 201 -0.06 -4.87 7.28
C THR A 201 0.27 -4.37 5.87
N VAL A 202 -0.68 -3.72 5.18
CA VAL A 202 -0.44 -3.13 3.85
C VAL A 202 0.62 -2.04 3.91
N PHE A 203 0.54 -1.19 4.94
CA PHE A 203 1.48 -0.08 5.11
C PHE A 203 2.92 -0.58 5.30
N LEU A 204 3.14 -1.63 6.09
CA LEU A 204 4.48 -2.20 6.30
C LEU A 204 5.00 -3.05 5.14
N HIS A 205 4.13 -3.53 4.24
CA HIS A 205 4.59 -4.23 3.03
C HIS A 205 5.03 -3.27 1.91
N LEU A 206 4.66 -1.97 1.99
CA LEU A 206 5.07 -0.97 0.99
C LEU A 206 6.58 -0.91 0.76
N PRO A 207 7.46 -0.81 1.79
CA PRO A 207 8.91 -0.79 1.59
C PRO A 207 9.43 -2.04 0.89
N ALA A 208 8.89 -3.23 1.20
CA ALA A 208 9.28 -4.47 0.54
C ALA A 208 8.96 -4.41 -0.96
N ILE A 209 7.76 -3.94 -1.33
CA ILE A 209 7.34 -3.76 -2.72
C ILE A 209 8.26 -2.77 -3.44
N VAL A 210 8.65 -1.68 -2.78
CA VAL A 210 9.61 -0.70 -3.30
C VAL A 210 10.96 -1.35 -3.61
N VAL A 211 11.52 -2.11 -2.66
CA VAL A 211 12.79 -2.81 -2.84
C VAL A 211 12.72 -3.80 -4.01
N HIS A 212 11.63 -4.54 -4.13
CA HIS A 212 11.43 -5.48 -5.24
C HIS A 212 11.33 -4.78 -6.59
N ALA A 213 10.60 -3.67 -6.69
CA ALA A 213 10.49 -2.91 -7.92
C ALA A 213 11.84 -2.33 -8.37
N VAL A 214 12.61 -1.77 -7.42
CA VAL A 214 13.96 -1.26 -7.70
C VAL A 214 14.87 -2.35 -8.25
N ARG A 215 14.86 -3.55 -7.63
CA ARG A 215 15.65 -4.69 -8.11
C ARG A 215 15.28 -5.11 -9.54
N LEU A 216 13.98 -5.12 -9.87
CA LEU A 216 13.52 -5.42 -11.23
C LEU A 216 14.02 -4.39 -12.25
N CYS A 217 13.94 -3.11 -11.91
CA CYS A 217 14.40 -2.03 -12.79
C CYS A 217 15.92 -2.06 -13.00
N LEU A 218 16.70 -2.26 -11.93
CA LEU A 218 18.16 -2.42 -12.04
C LEU A 218 18.53 -3.64 -12.90
N GLY A 219 17.82 -4.76 -12.73
CA GLY A 219 18.01 -5.95 -13.56
C GLY A 219 17.78 -5.67 -15.06
N ALA A 220 16.73 -4.90 -15.39
CA ALA A 220 16.44 -4.51 -16.77
C ALA A 220 17.51 -3.59 -17.37
N GLU A 221 18.00 -2.61 -16.60
CA GLU A 221 19.08 -1.70 -17.04
C GLU A 221 20.39 -2.45 -17.34
N ILE A 222 20.76 -3.42 -16.50
CA ILE A 222 21.96 -4.25 -16.69
C ILE A 222 21.84 -5.11 -17.96
N GLN A 223 20.66 -5.69 -18.21
CA GLN A 223 20.43 -6.48 -19.43
C GLN A 223 20.49 -5.60 -20.69
N GLN A 224 19.99 -4.37 -20.60
CA GLN A 224 20.05 -3.42 -21.71
C GLN A 224 21.49 -2.99 -22.02
N ARG A 225 22.33 -2.74 -20.99
CA ARG A 225 23.77 -2.46 -21.18
C ARG A 225 24.56 -3.63 -21.74
N ARG A 226 24.13 -4.89 -21.55
CA ARG A 226 24.81 -6.07 -22.14
C ARG A 226 24.45 -6.32 -23.61
N ARG A 227 23.36 -5.72 -24.10
CA ARG A 227 22.90 -5.86 -25.49
C ARG A 227 23.43 -4.75 -26.43
N ASN A 228 23.95 -3.66 -25.85
CA ASN A 228 24.64 -2.59 -26.55
C ASN A 228 26.15 -2.78 -26.44
#